data_AF-A0A1C6D6E0-F1
#
_entry.id   AF-A0A1C6D6E0-F1
#
_cell.length_a   1.000
_cell.length_b   1.000
_cell.length_c   1.000
_cell.angle_alpha   90.00
_cell.angle_beta   90.00
_cell.angle_gamma   90.00
#
_symmetry.space_group_name_H-M   'P 1'
#
loop_
_entity.id
_entity.type
_entity.pdbx_description
1 polymer ?
#
loop_
_entity_poly.entity_id
_entity_poly.type
_entity_poly.pdbx_seq_one_letter_code
_entity_poly.pdbx_strand_id
1 'polypeptide(L)'
;MSRIIFNAQCDKYDSLFEGTLSGSEIEQIFRGLLPTANAVLDGKYDKVNADDEVKRAVMEFKAQNAERSKFEHYYEIPLEDWFLLLQLFFLDNPDLSDMWKASKQGFEWMILDAIYNAGKIQEIYQKMKKPVKRFFRSFDSIFTLNYDNNIEKLTNKTIYHLHGDYSVLADSENPETVQGFLNKQNGKIVMNPDYPQCYCNALLNFSGQNKYKEAQDKVKGIEALQRLKQLHDSDVEKFEIMRAGVESEKAQIIDTYIKHPELKIATDYHFGELEKLSGELHIIGLSPQNDSHIFACIEKSSLDKVVFYSYGEPPKKLPLTKSYEFADIKQLWKSLDANQPQYNCGRKYPDSDEAKKFFELFNTLSLDPITKEEIEKEANSIPEYMAMPLCKEAMNLIKVQTTPKSEEELMKQFRMVSRIALREGIYPSAFYLILIDNFSKLS
;
A
#
# COMPACT_ATOMS: atom_id res chain seq x y z
N MET A 1 -3.38 -1.97 8.23
CA MET A 1 -4.85 -2.12 8.32
C MET A 1 -5.48 -1.27 9.40
N SER A 2 -4.97 -1.23 10.65
CA SER A 2 -5.60 -0.42 11.72
C SER A 2 -5.85 1.05 11.33
N ARG A 3 -4.95 1.71 10.59
CA ARG A 3 -5.18 3.07 10.07
C ARG A 3 -6.50 3.20 9.29
N ILE A 4 -6.89 2.20 8.50
CA ILE A 4 -8.15 2.20 7.74
C ILE A 4 -9.33 2.24 8.71
N ILE A 5 -9.39 1.29 9.65
CA ILE A 5 -10.49 1.21 10.63
C ILE A 5 -10.60 2.49 11.44
N PHE A 6 -9.48 3.03 11.91
CA PHE A 6 -9.50 4.29 12.67
C PHE A 6 -9.90 5.50 11.84
N ASN A 7 -9.45 5.58 10.59
CA ASN A 7 -9.88 6.64 9.68
C ASN A 7 -11.39 6.54 9.41
N ALA A 8 -11.90 5.33 9.17
CA ALA A 8 -13.31 5.05 8.95
C ALA A 8 -14.16 5.44 10.17
N GLN A 9 -13.80 4.99 11.37
CA GLN A 9 -14.47 5.30 12.64
C GLN A 9 -14.34 6.78 13.08
N CYS A 10 -13.65 7.61 12.29
CA CYS A 10 -13.56 9.05 12.45
C CYS A 10 -14.15 9.80 11.25
N ASP A 11 -15.00 9.13 10.45
CA ASP A 11 -15.74 9.66 9.31
C ASP A 11 -14.84 10.21 8.20
N LYS A 12 -13.58 9.76 8.16
CA LYS A 12 -12.64 10.22 7.11
C LYS A 12 -13.19 9.84 5.73
N TYR A 13 -13.70 8.62 5.59
CA TYR A 13 -14.07 8.08 4.28
C TYR A 13 -15.48 8.44 3.83
N ASP A 14 -16.25 9.21 4.61
CA ASP A 14 -17.61 9.61 4.25
C ASP A 14 -17.66 10.35 2.91
N SER A 15 -16.76 11.32 2.68
CA SER A 15 -16.69 12.02 1.39
C SER A 15 -16.08 11.17 0.28
N LEU A 16 -15.21 10.22 0.61
CA LEU A 16 -14.62 9.30 -0.38
C LEU A 16 -15.68 8.38 -0.99
N PHE A 17 -16.69 8.00 -0.20
CA PHE A 17 -17.81 7.15 -0.62
C PHE A 17 -19.14 7.90 -0.76
N GLU A 18 -19.13 9.24 -0.79
CA GLU A 18 -20.33 10.07 -0.94
C GLU A 18 -21.47 9.69 0.04
N GLY A 19 -21.12 9.24 1.25
CA GLY A 19 -22.06 8.80 2.29
C GLY A 19 -22.74 7.45 2.03
N THR A 20 -22.36 6.70 0.99
CA THR A 20 -22.94 5.37 0.71
C THR A 20 -22.43 4.27 1.65
N LEU A 21 -21.30 4.52 2.33
CA LEU A 21 -20.69 3.62 3.32
C LEU A 21 -20.32 4.42 4.56
N SER A 22 -20.85 3.99 5.71
CA SER A 22 -20.47 4.52 7.01
C SER A 22 -19.14 3.94 7.50
N GLY A 23 -18.50 4.66 8.42
CA GLY A 23 -17.31 4.15 9.11
C GLY A 23 -17.51 2.80 9.81
N SER A 24 -18.72 2.56 10.32
CA SER A 24 -19.10 1.30 10.99
C SER A 24 -19.17 0.12 10.03
N GLU A 25 -19.74 0.33 8.84
CA GLU A 25 -19.82 -0.70 7.80
C GLU A 25 -18.43 -1.04 7.26
N ILE A 26 -17.58 -0.04 7.07
CA ILE A 26 -16.18 -0.26 6.67
C ILE A 26 -15.45 -1.12 7.71
N GLU A 27 -15.58 -0.82 9.01
CA GLU A 27 -14.98 -1.64 10.07
C GLU A 27 -15.50 -3.08 10.02
N GLN A 28 -16.82 -3.26 9.88
CA GLN A 28 -17.46 -4.58 9.82
C GLN A 28 -16.95 -5.39 8.61
N ILE A 29 -16.75 -4.76 7.47
CA ILE A 29 -16.18 -5.41 6.28
C ILE A 29 -14.78 -5.94 6.56
N PHE A 30 -13.87 -5.11 7.07
CA PHE A 30 -12.49 -5.54 7.33
C PHE A 30 -12.41 -6.60 8.44
N ARG A 31 -13.17 -6.45 9.53
CA ARG A 31 -13.22 -7.48 10.58
C ARG A 31 -13.92 -8.76 10.11
N GLY A 32 -14.90 -8.64 9.22
CA GLY A 32 -15.65 -9.75 8.64
C GLY A 32 -14.84 -10.66 7.72
N LEU A 33 -13.71 -10.17 7.19
CA LEU A 33 -12.79 -10.99 6.38
C LEU A 33 -11.76 -11.79 7.20
N LEU A 34 -11.59 -11.50 8.49
CA LEU A 34 -10.70 -12.29 9.37
C LEU A 34 -11.15 -13.76 9.46
N PRO A 35 -12.44 -14.09 9.66
CA PRO A 35 -12.93 -15.46 9.55
C PRO A 35 -12.61 -16.13 8.20
N THR A 36 -12.66 -15.39 7.09
CA THR A 36 -12.30 -15.91 5.76
C THR A 36 -10.83 -16.31 5.72
N ALA A 37 -9.93 -15.51 6.29
CA ALA A 37 -8.50 -15.85 6.39
C ALA A 37 -8.27 -17.16 7.15
N ASN A 38 -8.95 -17.33 8.29
CA ASN A 38 -8.86 -18.57 9.08
C ASN A 38 -9.48 -19.77 8.33
N ALA A 39 -10.58 -19.58 7.61
CA ALA A 39 -11.16 -20.63 6.78
C ALA A 39 -10.22 -21.09 5.64
N VAL A 40 -9.36 -20.20 5.12
CA VAL A 40 -8.29 -20.58 4.18
C VAL A 40 -7.28 -21.52 4.86
N LEU A 41 -6.84 -21.20 6.08
CA LEU A 41 -5.91 -22.06 6.84
C LEU A 41 -6.54 -23.45 7.13
N ASP A 42 -7.82 -23.47 7.46
CA ASP A 42 -8.60 -24.70 7.72
C ASP A 42 -8.90 -25.53 6.45
N GLY A 43 -8.49 -25.04 5.27
CA GLY A 43 -8.61 -25.77 4.00
C GLY A 43 -9.99 -25.70 3.34
N LYS A 44 -10.88 -24.79 3.77
CA LYS A 44 -12.20 -24.58 3.15
C LYS A 44 -12.10 -24.39 1.63
N TYR A 45 -11.07 -23.67 1.19
CA TYR A 45 -10.88 -23.28 -0.20
C TYR A 45 -9.94 -24.19 -1.01
N ASP A 46 -9.51 -25.33 -0.46
CA ASP A 46 -8.57 -26.25 -1.15
C ASP A 46 -9.11 -26.82 -2.47
N LYS A 47 -10.44 -26.87 -2.61
CA LYS A 47 -11.15 -27.34 -3.80
C LYS A 47 -12.04 -26.25 -4.40
N VAL A 48 -11.71 -24.98 -4.17
CA VAL A 48 -12.49 -23.86 -4.67
C VAL A 48 -12.61 -23.93 -6.21
N ASN A 49 -13.82 -23.75 -6.72
CA ASN A 49 -14.06 -23.66 -8.15
C ASN A 49 -13.75 -22.25 -8.64
N ALA A 50 -12.45 -21.96 -8.77
CA ALA A 50 -11.94 -20.68 -9.26
C ALA A 50 -10.90 -20.89 -10.38
N ASP A 51 -10.44 -19.80 -10.98
CA ASP A 51 -9.31 -19.85 -11.90
C ASP A 51 -8.00 -20.28 -11.19
N ASP A 52 -7.01 -20.61 -11.99
CA ASP A 52 -5.74 -21.16 -11.50
C ASP A 52 -4.91 -20.13 -10.70
N GLU A 53 -5.11 -18.83 -10.92
CA GLU A 53 -4.43 -17.78 -10.15
C GLU A 53 -4.99 -17.70 -8.73
N VAL A 54 -6.32 -17.75 -8.57
CA VAL A 54 -6.96 -17.79 -7.24
C VAL A 54 -6.55 -19.06 -6.49
N LYS A 55 -6.57 -20.22 -7.15
CA LYS A 55 -6.12 -21.49 -6.53
C LYS A 55 -4.67 -21.41 -6.06
N ARG A 56 -3.79 -20.80 -6.88
CA ARG A 56 -2.39 -20.63 -6.52
C ARG A 56 -2.22 -19.68 -5.34
N ALA A 57 -2.93 -18.55 -5.34
CA ALA A 57 -2.91 -17.59 -4.24
C ALA A 57 -3.40 -18.22 -2.92
N VAL A 58 -4.43 -19.07 -2.95
CA VAL A 58 -4.86 -19.86 -1.77
C VAL A 58 -3.76 -20.79 -1.27
N MET A 59 -3.09 -21.53 -2.16
CA MET A 59 -1.97 -22.41 -1.77
C MET A 59 -0.79 -21.62 -1.19
N GLU A 60 -0.45 -20.49 -1.80
CA GLU A 60 0.62 -19.60 -1.33
C GLU A 60 0.29 -19.00 0.03
N PHE A 61 -0.94 -18.50 0.23
CA PHE A 61 -1.41 -17.99 1.52
C PHE A 61 -1.24 -19.04 2.64
N LYS A 62 -1.65 -20.29 2.39
CA LYS A 62 -1.49 -21.39 3.35
C LYS A 62 -0.01 -21.71 3.60
N ALA A 63 0.81 -21.75 2.55
CA ALA A 63 2.24 -22.06 2.68
C ALA A 63 2.99 -21.00 3.49
N GLN A 64 2.65 -19.72 3.30
CA GLN A 64 3.23 -18.61 4.05
C GLN A 64 2.84 -18.64 5.54
N ASN A 65 1.68 -19.21 5.85
CA ASN A 65 1.13 -19.27 7.20
C ASN A 65 1.12 -20.70 7.75
N ALA A 66 1.99 -21.60 7.27
CA ALA A 66 1.97 -23.01 7.62
C ALA A 66 2.21 -23.30 9.12
N GLU A 67 2.98 -22.45 9.79
CA GLU A 67 3.26 -22.54 11.23
C GLU A 67 2.19 -21.86 12.10
N ARG A 68 1.22 -21.18 11.48
CA ARG A 68 0.17 -20.43 12.15
C ARG A 68 -1.08 -21.29 12.27
N SER A 69 -1.60 -21.45 13.49
CA SER A 69 -2.88 -22.12 13.72
C SER A 69 -4.08 -21.27 13.31
N LYS A 70 -4.05 -19.97 13.64
CA LYS A 70 -5.04 -18.97 13.23
C LYS A 70 -4.46 -17.55 13.27
N PHE A 71 -5.11 -16.64 12.56
CA PHE A 71 -5.00 -15.20 12.78
C PHE A 71 -5.88 -14.82 13.97
N GLU A 72 -5.28 -14.22 14.98
CA GLU A 72 -5.99 -13.69 16.15
C GLU A 72 -6.48 -12.27 15.87
N HIS A 73 -5.74 -11.53 15.05
CA HIS A 73 -6.06 -10.15 14.72
C HIS A 73 -6.00 -9.89 13.22
N TYR A 74 -6.95 -9.09 12.73
CA TYR A 74 -7.05 -8.74 11.32
C TYR A 74 -5.77 -8.07 10.78
N TYR A 75 -5.08 -7.27 11.61
CA TYR A 75 -3.88 -6.55 11.20
C TYR A 75 -2.64 -7.45 11.03
N GLU A 76 -2.73 -8.74 11.35
CA GLU A 76 -1.70 -9.74 11.05
C GLU A 76 -1.73 -10.21 9.59
N ILE A 77 -2.85 -9.99 8.89
CA ILE A 77 -3.02 -10.40 7.49
C ILE A 77 -2.19 -9.47 6.59
N PRO A 78 -1.29 -10.02 5.74
CA PRO A 78 -0.51 -9.24 4.78
C PRO A 78 -1.39 -8.41 3.85
N LEU A 79 -0.83 -7.31 3.33
CA LEU A 79 -1.60 -6.30 2.60
C LEU A 79 -2.27 -6.85 1.35
N GLU A 80 -1.52 -7.55 0.50
CA GLU A 80 -2.04 -8.09 -0.77
C GLU A 80 -3.11 -9.16 -0.55
N ASP A 81 -3.03 -9.91 0.54
CA ASP A 81 -3.95 -11.00 0.85
C ASP A 81 -5.37 -10.49 1.11
N TRP A 82 -5.56 -9.23 1.49
CA TRP A 82 -6.89 -8.63 1.60
C TRP A 82 -7.69 -8.70 0.29
N PHE A 83 -7.02 -8.59 -0.86
CA PHE A 83 -7.67 -8.74 -2.16
C PHE A 83 -8.02 -10.20 -2.45
N LEU A 84 -7.23 -11.16 -1.98
CA LEU A 84 -7.57 -12.58 -2.06
C LEU A 84 -8.80 -12.89 -1.20
N LEU A 85 -8.82 -12.40 0.05
CA LEU A 85 -9.95 -12.60 0.96
C LEU A 85 -11.24 -11.98 0.41
N LEU A 86 -11.14 -10.79 -0.19
CA LEU A 86 -12.27 -10.16 -0.88
C LEU A 86 -12.73 -11.02 -2.06
N GLN A 87 -11.81 -11.53 -2.89
CA GLN A 87 -12.14 -12.42 -4.00
C GLN A 87 -12.86 -13.69 -3.53
N LEU A 88 -12.37 -14.32 -2.46
CA LEU A 88 -12.99 -15.52 -1.87
C LEU A 88 -14.39 -15.22 -1.30
N PHE A 89 -14.59 -14.04 -0.71
CA PHE A 89 -15.92 -13.61 -0.26
C PHE A 89 -16.93 -13.56 -1.43
N PHE A 90 -16.56 -12.98 -2.58
CA PHE A 90 -17.46 -12.95 -3.74
C PHE A 90 -17.68 -14.33 -4.38
N LEU A 91 -16.71 -15.24 -4.27
CA LEU A 91 -16.89 -16.64 -4.70
C LEU A 91 -17.90 -17.39 -3.83
N ASP A 92 -17.93 -17.10 -2.52
CA ASP A 92 -18.92 -17.66 -1.60
C ASP A 92 -20.31 -17.01 -1.74
N ASN A 93 -20.39 -15.80 -2.32
CA ASN A 93 -21.61 -15.01 -2.47
C ASN A 93 -21.82 -14.58 -3.94
N PRO A 94 -22.15 -15.53 -4.84
CA PRO A 94 -22.21 -15.28 -6.28
C PRO A 94 -23.31 -14.29 -6.70
N ASP A 95 -24.32 -14.09 -5.86
CA ASP A 95 -25.38 -13.09 -6.02
C ASP A 95 -24.86 -11.65 -5.95
N LEU A 96 -23.66 -11.43 -5.40
CA LEU A 96 -23.01 -10.12 -5.31
C LEU A 96 -21.92 -9.91 -6.38
N SER A 97 -21.75 -10.85 -7.32
CA SER A 97 -20.61 -10.86 -8.25
C SER A 97 -20.48 -9.60 -9.13
N ASP A 98 -21.59 -8.91 -9.41
CA ASP A 98 -21.63 -7.63 -10.13
C ASP A 98 -21.00 -6.48 -9.33
N MET A 99 -20.96 -6.58 -8.00
CA MET A 99 -20.34 -5.59 -7.12
C MET A 99 -18.82 -5.74 -6.97
N TRP A 100 -18.22 -6.80 -7.50
CA TRP A 100 -16.78 -7.10 -7.35
C TRP A 100 -15.90 -5.90 -7.74
N LYS A 101 -16.12 -5.32 -8.92
CA LYS A 101 -15.27 -4.26 -9.45
C LYS A 101 -15.31 -3.01 -8.56
N ALA A 102 -16.50 -2.58 -8.16
CA ALA A 102 -16.68 -1.42 -7.28
C ALA A 102 -16.10 -1.69 -5.88
N SER A 103 -16.28 -2.90 -5.35
CA SER A 103 -15.77 -3.28 -4.04
C SER A 103 -14.25 -3.35 -4.01
N LYS A 104 -13.62 -3.94 -5.03
CA LYS A 104 -12.17 -3.93 -5.19
C LYS A 104 -11.64 -2.50 -5.24
N GLN A 105 -12.27 -1.62 -6.02
CA GLN A 105 -11.86 -0.22 -6.14
C GLN A 105 -11.94 0.52 -4.80
N GLY A 106 -13.02 0.33 -4.04
CA GLY A 106 -13.17 0.92 -2.71
C GLY A 106 -12.10 0.43 -1.73
N PHE A 107 -11.74 -0.85 -1.77
CA PHE A 107 -10.62 -1.40 -1.01
C PHE A 107 -9.30 -0.76 -1.39
N GLU A 108 -9.02 -0.63 -2.69
CA GLU A 108 -7.80 0.05 -3.18
C GLU A 108 -7.69 1.47 -2.64
N TRP A 109 -8.76 2.27 -2.72
CA TRP A 109 -8.75 3.64 -2.22
C TRP A 109 -8.42 3.71 -0.73
N MET A 110 -9.08 2.89 0.10
CA MET A 110 -8.81 2.87 1.54
C MET A 110 -7.39 2.41 1.88
N ILE A 111 -6.88 1.39 1.18
CA ILE A 111 -5.53 0.87 1.35
C ILE A 111 -4.49 1.92 0.94
N LEU A 112 -4.65 2.54 -0.23
CA LEU A 112 -3.76 3.56 -0.74
C LEU A 112 -3.72 4.78 0.17
N ASP A 113 -4.86 5.26 0.66
CA ASP A 113 -4.91 6.36 1.62
C ASP A 113 -4.20 6.02 2.95
N ALA A 114 -4.37 4.78 3.44
CA ALA A 114 -3.74 4.35 4.67
C ALA A 114 -2.21 4.22 4.54
N ILE A 115 -1.71 3.76 3.39
CA ILE A 115 -0.27 3.75 3.07
C ILE A 115 0.24 5.20 2.94
N TYR A 116 -0.49 6.05 2.21
CA TYR A 116 -0.13 7.45 1.96
C TYR A 116 0.06 8.25 3.27
N ASN A 117 -0.70 7.90 4.30
CA ASN A 117 -0.51 8.36 5.67
C ASN A 117 -0.51 9.90 5.77
N ALA A 118 -1.51 10.54 5.15
CA ALA A 118 -1.62 12.00 5.05
C ALA A 118 -0.36 12.68 4.48
N GLY A 119 0.29 12.03 3.51
CA GLY A 119 1.47 12.54 2.82
C GLY A 119 2.80 12.26 3.53
N LYS A 120 2.80 11.79 4.79
CA LYS A 120 4.04 11.53 5.54
C LYS A 120 4.95 10.51 4.87
N ILE A 121 4.39 9.55 4.14
CA ILE A 121 5.18 8.57 3.39
C ILE A 121 6.06 9.28 2.34
N GLN A 122 5.62 10.41 1.78
CA GLN A 122 6.33 11.16 0.73
C GLN A 122 7.46 12.07 1.25
N GLU A 123 7.71 12.06 2.56
CA GLU A 123 8.64 12.98 3.25
C GLU A 123 9.80 12.25 3.95
N ILE A 124 9.87 10.93 3.84
CA ILE A 124 10.90 10.10 4.51
C ILE A 124 12.31 10.54 4.10
N TYR A 125 12.51 10.97 2.84
CA TYR A 125 13.79 11.44 2.31
C TYR A 125 14.41 12.58 3.14
N GLN A 126 13.58 13.40 3.82
CA GLN A 126 14.06 14.50 4.67
C GLN A 126 14.84 13.99 5.88
N LYS A 127 14.57 12.76 6.33
CA LYS A 127 15.26 12.09 7.44
C LYS A 127 16.47 11.27 6.97
N MET A 128 16.64 11.04 5.67
CA MET A 128 17.72 10.24 5.11
C MET A 128 19.04 11.03 5.07
N LYS A 129 20.09 10.47 5.69
CA LYS A 129 21.40 11.12 5.82
C LYS A 129 22.23 11.05 4.52
N LYS A 130 23.30 11.85 4.47
CA LYS A 130 24.24 11.91 3.32
C LYS A 130 24.76 10.53 2.85
N PRO A 131 25.09 9.56 3.72
CA PRO A 131 25.53 8.24 3.27
C PRO A 131 24.46 7.50 2.45
N VAL A 132 23.19 7.56 2.87
CA VAL A 132 22.04 6.97 2.13
C VAL A 132 21.94 7.58 0.73
N LYS A 133 22.03 8.91 0.63
CA LYS A 133 22.04 9.61 -0.66
C LYS A 133 23.19 9.18 -1.56
N ARG A 134 24.40 9.01 -1.02
CA ARG A 134 25.57 8.55 -1.79
C ARG A 134 25.39 7.11 -2.28
N PHE A 135 24.84 6.25 -1.43
CA PHE A 135 24.55 4.86 -1.77
C PHE A 135 23.57 4.76 -2.95
N PHE A 136 22.39 5.39 -2.89
CA PHE A 136 21.48 5.34 -4.03
C PHE A 136 22.07 6.00 -5.28
N ARG A 137 22.87 7.06 -5.14
CA ARG A 137 23.54 7.70 -6.28
C ARG A 137 24.61 6.84 -6.96
N SER A 138 25.13 5.79 -6.32
CA SER A 138 26.14 4.93 -6.96
C SER A 138 25.56 3.93 -7.96
N PHE A 139 24.24 3.70 -7.96
CA PHE A 139 23.59 2.79 -8.90
C PHE A 139 23.25 3.50 -10.21
N ASP A 140 23.47 2.83 -11.35
CA ASP A 140 23.15 3.38 -12.67
C ASP A 140 21.63 3.55 -12.86
N SER A 141 20.86 2.54 -12.47
CA SER A 141 19.41 2.49 -12.52
C SER A 141 18.84 2.07 -11.16
N ILE A 142 17.67 2.59 -10.80
CA ILE A 142 16.96 2.21 -9.57
C ILE A 142 15.52 1.88 -9.94
N PHE A 143 15.06 0.73 -9.46
CA PHE A 143 13.68 0.28 -9.58
C PHE A 143 13.05 0.25 -8.19
N THR A 144 11.75 0.54 -8.10
CA THR A 144 11.02 0.50 -6.83
C THR A 144 9.66 -0.15 -7.00
N LEU A 145 9.22 -0.87 -5.95
CA LEU A 145 7.84 -1.34 -5.80
C LEU A 145 7.04 -0.40 -4.90
N ASN A 146 7.70 0.51 -4.20
CA ASN A 146 7.04 1.49 -3.35
C ASN A 146 6.37 2.56 -4.22
N TYR A 147 5.22 3.04 -3.74
CA TYR A 147 4.44 4.08 -4.40
C TYR A 147 4.93 5.51 -4.07
N ASP A 148 5.84 5.67 -3.12
CA ASP A 148 6.40 6.96 -2.75
C ASP A 148 7.55 7.39 -3.67
N ASN A 149 7.82 8.70 -3.72
CA ASN A 149 8.88 9.29 -4.54
C ASN A 149 10.05 9.85 -3.71
N ASN A 150 10.43 9.15 -2.63
CA ASN A 150 11.51 9.60 -1.75
C ASN A 150 12.90 9.54 -2.41
N ILE A 151 13.18 8.55 -3.27
CA ILE A 151 14.52 8.33 -3.82
C ILE A 151 14.84 9.38 -4.90
N GLU A 152 13.84 9.74 -5.69
CA GLU A 152 13.78 10.81 -6.68
C GLU A 152 14.14 12.13 -5.99
N LYS A 153 13.41 12.49 -4.93
CA LYS A 153 13.64 13.71 -4.15
C LYS A 153 15.00 13.72 -3.45
N LEU A 154 15.49 12.56 -3.02
CA LEU A 154 16.79 12.44 -2.37
C LEU A 154 17.94 12.62 -3.37
N THR A 155 17.85 11.99 -4.53
CA THR A 155 18.98 11.78 -5.45
C THR A 155 18.95 12.68 -6.67
N ASN A 156 17.78 13.15 -7.09
CA ASN A 156 17.44 13.74 -8.40
C ASN A 156 17.72 12.81 -9.58
N LYS A 157 17.58 11.48 -9.38
CA LYS A 157 17.66 10.49 -10.46
C LYS A 157 16.27 10.11 -10.94
N THR A 158 16.19 9.63 -12.18
CA THR A 158 15.06 8.86 -12.67
C THR A 158 15.01 7.53 -11.93
N ILE A 159 13.82 7.17 -11.46
CA ILE A 159 13.53 5.91 -10.78
C ILE A 159 12.37 5.24 -11.52
N TYR A 160 12.46 3.93 -11.68
CA TYR A 160 11.47 3.13 -12.41
C TYR A 160 10.49 2.49 -11.42
N HIS A 161 9.26 3.00 -11.38
CA HIS A 161 8.20 2.48 -10.51
C HIS A 161 7.48 1.29 -11.13
N LEU A 162 7.84 0.09 -10.68
CA LEU A 162 7.28 -1.15 -11.23
C LEU A 162 5.82 -1.38 -10.83
N HIS A 163 5.38 -0.78 -9.72
CA HIS A 163 4.00 -0.89 -9.21
C HIS A 163 3.26 0.45 -9.22
N GLY A 164 3.80 1.50 -9.86
CA GLY A 164 3.19 2.83 -9.89
C GLY A 164 3.67 3.77 -8.78
N ASP A 165 3.14 4.99 -8.79
CA ASP A 165 3.59 6.14 -7.99
C ASP A 165 2.41 7.03 -7.61
N TYR A 166 2.37 7.49 -6.37
CA TYR A 166 1.39 8.46 -5.86
C TYR A 166 1.37 9.79 -6.62
N SER A 167 2.45 10.18 -7.31
CA SER A 167 2.48 11.41 -8.10
C SER A 167 1.84 11.28 -9.49
N VAL A 168 1.49 10.06 -9.90
CA VAL A 168 0.91 9.78 -11.21
C VAL A 168 -0.52 9.27 -11.06
N LEU A 169 -1.48 10.00 -11.62
CA LEU A 169 -2.88 9.57 -11.67
C LEU A 169 -3.03 8.32 -12.53
N ALA A 170 -3.99 7.46 -12.16
CA ALA A 170 -4.41 6.32 -12.97
C ALA A 170 -4.82 6.77 -14.37
N ASP A 171 -4.61 5.91 -15.37
CA ASP A 171 -4.84 6.27 -16.77
C ASP A 171 -6.29 6.75 -17.02
N SER A 172 -7.28 6.25 -16.28
CA SER A 172 -8.68 6.69 -16.41
C SER A 172 -8.95 8.08 -15.82
N GLU A 173 -8.15 8.52 -14.86
CA GLU A 173 -8.34 9.77 -14.12
C GLU A 173 -7.37 10.88 -14.57
N ASN A 174 -6.35 10.53 -15.36
CA ASN A 174 -5.30 11.44 -15.80
C ASN A 174 -5.65 12.12 -17.14
N PRO A 175 -5.94 13.43 -17.18
CA PRO A 175 -6.29 14.11 -18.43
C PRO A 175 -5.16 14.17 -19.48
N GLU A 176 -3.92 13.83 -19.10
CA GLU A 176 -2.78 13.75 -20.01
C GLU A 176 -2.70 12.39 -20.74
N THR A 177 -3.53 11.42 -20.38
CA THR A 177 -3.63 10.14 -21.09
C THR A 177 -4.80 10.14 -22.07
N VAL A 178 -4.76 9.26 -23.06
CA VAL A 178 -5.85 9.11 -24.04
C VAL A 178 -7.18 8.78 -23.35
N GLN A 179 -7.16 7.83 -22.41
CA GLN A 179 -8.36 7.41 -21.69
C GLN A 179 -8.89 8.52 -20.76
N GLY A 180 -8.02 9.16 -19.97
CA GLY A 180 -8.45 10.19 -19.03
C GLY A 180 -8.87 11.48 -19.72
N PHE A 181 -8.28 11.83 -20.86
CA PHE A 181 -8.76 12.92 -21.70
C PHE A 181 -10.19 12.67 -22.19
N LEU A 182 -10.47 11.47 -22.72
CA LEU A 182 -11.81 11.09 -23.15
C LEU A 182 -12.81 11.07 -21.99
N ASN A 183 -12.41 10.54 -20.83
CA ASN A 183 -13.24 10.54 -19.63
C ASN A 183 -13.57 11.96 -19.18
N LYS A 184 -12.59 12.87 -19.20
CA LYS A 184 -12.79 14.29 -18.87
C LYS A 184 -13.79 14.95 -19.82
N GLN A 185 -13.67 14.72 -21.13
CA GLN A 185 -14.62 15.26 -22.11
C GLN A 185 -16.05 14.75 -21.89
N ASN A 186 -16.18 13.49 -21.46
CA ASN A 186 -17.47 12.84 -21.22
C ASN A 186 -18.02 13.04 -19.79
N GLY A 187 -17.33 13.79 -18.92
CA GLY A 187 -17.74 13.97 -17.52
C GLY A 187 -17.70 12.67 -16.70
N LYS A 188 -16.82 11.73 -17.04
CA LYS A 188 -16.67 10.40 -16.41
C LYS A 188 -15.51 10.30 -15.41
N ILE A 189 -14.80 11.41 -15.13
CA ILE A 189 -13.78 11.44 -14.08
C ILE A 189 -14.49 11.35 -12.74
N VAL A 190 -14.10 10.38 -11.91
CA VAL A 190 -14.72 10.11 -10.60
C VAL A 190 -13.79 10.43 -9.43
N MET A 191 -12.64 11.04 -9.72
CA MET A 191 -11.66 11.43 -8.71
C MET A 191 -12.24 12.42 -7.70
N ASN A 192 -12.20 12.03 -6.42
CA ASN A 192 -12.45 12.95 -5.30
C ASN A 192 -11.19 13.82 -5.05
N PRO A 193 -11.28 15.15 -5.12
CA PRO A 193 -10.13 16.06 -4.98
C PRO A 193 -9.54 16.11 -3.56
N ASP A 194 -10.26 15.66 -2.54
CA ASP A 194 -9.73 15.53 -1.17
C ASP A 194 -8.85 14.28 -1.01
N TYR A 195 -8.91 13.36 -1.98
CA TYR A 195 -8.24 12.06 -1.97
C TYR A 195 -7.45 11.76 -3.25
N PRO A 196 -6.64 12.69 -3.79
CA PRO A 196 -5.95 12.46 -5.06
C PRO A 196 -5.05 11.21 -5.04
N GLN A 197 -4.47 10.87 -3.88
CA GLN A 197 -3.65 9.68 -3.67
C GLN A 197 -4.39 8.36 -3.94
N CYS A 198 -5.72 8.33 -3.78
CA CYS A 198 -6.52 7.13 -4.00
C CYS A 198 -6.67 6.81 -5.49
N TYR A 199 -6.45 7.79 -6.36
CA TYR A 199 -6.64 7.68 -7.80
C TYR A 199 -5.30 7.68 -8.54
N CYS A 200 -4.22 7.26 -7.85
CA CYS A 200 -2.91 7.06 -8.48
C CYS A 200 -2.85 5.77 -9.30
N ASN A 201 -1.81 5.59 -10.09
CA ASN A 201 -1.64 4.43 -10.97
C ASN A 201 -1.10 3.17 -10.27
N ALA A 202 -1.27 3.06 -8.95
CA ALA A 202 -0.74 1.95 -8.17
C ALA A 202 -1.31 0.58 -8.61
N LEU A 203 -0.44 -0.41 -8.77
CA LEU A 203 -0.79 -1.80 -9.07
C LEU A 203 -1.02 -2.59 -7.78
N LEU A 204 -2.29 -2.68 -7.37
CA LEU A 204 -2.75 -3.48 -6.23
C LEU A 204 -3.50 -4.73 -6.69
N ASN A 205 -2.97 -5.88 -6.29
CA ASN A 205 -3.56 -7.18 -6.58
C ASN A 205 -3.02 -8.23 -5.60
N PHE A 206 -3.78 -9.30 -5.39
CA PHE A 206 -3.31 -10.46 -4.63
C PHE A 206 -2.29 -11.30 -5.41
N SER A 207 -2.30 -11.25 -6.75
CA SER A 207 -1.37 -12.01 -7.60
C SER A 207 -0.36 -11.09 -8.28
N GLY A 208 0.93 -11.35 -8.07
CA GLY A 208 2.02 -10.71 -8.80
C GLY A 208 1.94 -10.95 -10.31
N GLN A 209 1.46 -12.13 -10.74
CA GLN A 209 1.24 -12.41 -12.16
C GLN A 209 0.12 -11.56 -12.76
N ASN A 210 -0.94 -11.29 -12.00
CA ASN A 210 -1.99 -10.36 -12.45
C ASN A 210 -1.45 -8.92 -12.57
N LYS A 211 -0.62 -8.46 -11.61
CA LYS A 211 0.07 -7.15 -11.72
C LYS A 211 0.92 -7.07 -12.98
N TYR A 212 1.73 -8.10 -13.23
CA TYR A 212 2.59 -8.17 -14.41
C TYR A 212 1.78 -8.23 -15.72
N LYS A 213 0.72 -9.02 -15.76
CA LYS A 213 -0.20 -9.11 -16.90
C LYS A 213 -0.81 -7.75 -17.23
N GLU A 214 -1.30 -7.03 -16.22
CA GLU A 214 -1.86 -5.68 -16.40
C GLU A 214 -0.83 -4.74 -17.04
N ALA A 215 0.40 -4.74 -16.53
CA ALA A 215 1.48 -3.94 -17.11
C ALA A 215 1.79 -4.32 -18.56
N GLN A 216 1.87 -5.62 -18.88
CA GLN A 216 2.13 -6.11 -20.23
C GLN A 216 1.00 -5.78 -21.20
N ASP A 217 -0.25 -5.84 -20.75
CA ASP A 217 -1.40 -5.50 -21.58
C ASP A 217 -1.42 -4.00 -21.91
N LYS A 218 -0.96 -3.13 -21.00
CA LYS A 218 -0.73 -1.71 -21.29
C LYS A 218 0.36 -1.50 -22.34
N VAL A 219 1.52 -2.18 -22.22
CA VAL A 219 2.61 -2.11 -23.22
C VAL A 219 2.12 -2.53 -24.61
N LYS A 220 1.38 -3.64 -24.71
CA LYS A 220 0.78 -4.07 -26.00
C LYS A 220 -0.21 -3.04 -26.54
N GLY A 221 -1.00 -2.41 -25.67
CA GLY A 221 -1.90 -1.32 -26.03
C GLY A 221 -1.14 -0.12 -26.62
N ILE A 222 -0.04 0.29 -25.97
CA ILE A 222 0.86 1.35 -26.44
C ILE A 222 1.39 1.02 -27.84
N GLU A 223 1.95 -0.17 -28.04
CA GLU A 223 2.49 -0.58 -29.34
C GLU A 223 1.41 -0.62 -30.44
N ALA A 224 0.22 -1.13 -30.12
CA ALA A 224 -0.88 -1.22 -31.06
C ALA A 224 -1.35 0.17 -31.51
N LEU A 225 -1.53 1.12 -30.58
CA LEU A 225 -1.94 2.48 -30.91
C LEU A 225 -0.86 3.23 -31.71
N GLN A 226 0.42 3.04 -31.37
CA GLN A 226 1.53 3.61 -32.14
C GLN A 226 1.55 3.09 -33.58
N ARG A 227 1.36 1.78 -33.80
CA ARG A 227 1.27 1.19 -35.14
C ARG A 227 0.06 1.71 -35.92
N LEU A 228 -1.09 1.88 -35.26
CA LEU A 228 -2.28 2.46 -35.88
C LEU A 228 -2.04 3.92 -36.30
N LYS A 229 -1.36 4.72 -35.47
CA LYS A 229 -0.97 6.09 -35.83
C LYS A 229 -0.04 6.12 -37.03
N GLN A 230 0.97 5.25 -37.05
CA GLN A 230 1.88 5.12 -38.20
C GLN A 230 1.12 4.71 -39.47
N LEU A 231 0.15 3.81 -39.36
CA LEU A 231 -0.69 3.40 -40.50
C LEU A 231 -1.56 4.55 -40.98
N HIS A 232 -2.22 5.27 -40.08
CA HIS A 232 -2.98 6.47 -40.43
C HIS A 232 -2.14 7.50 -41.20
N ASP A 233 -0.88 7.70 -40.79
CA ASP A 233 0.01 8.68 -41.42
C ASP A 233 0.58 8.22 -42.76
N SER A 234 0.62 6.91 -43.03
CA SER A 234 1.27 6.33 -44.23
C SER A 234 0.29 5.76 -45.25
N ASP A 235 -0.87 5.26 -44.82
CA ASP A 235 -1.90 4.61 -45.63
C ASP A 235 -3.27 4.78 -44.97
N VAL A 236 -3.89 5.94 -45.21
CA VAL A 236 -5.17 6.31 -44.60
C VAL A 236 -6.31 5.37 -44.99
N GLU A 237 -6.34 4.87 -46.23
CA GLU A 237 -7.40 3.95 -46.68
C GLU A 237 -7.36 2.64 -45.90
N LYS A 238 -6.16 2.07 -45.73
CA LYS A 238 -5.99 0.84 -44.95
C LYS A 238 -6.25 1.06 -43.47
N PHE A 239 -5.91 2.23 -42.93
CA PHE A 239 -6.29 2.61 -41.57
C PHE A 239 -7.81 2.63 -41.42
N GLU A 240 -8.55 3.32 -42.30
CA GLU A 240 -10.02 3.42 -42.22
C GLU A 240 -10.70 2.05 -42.30
N ILE A 241 -10.23 1.16 -43.17
CA ILE A 241 -10.73 -0.22 -43.26
C ILE A 241 -10.52 -0.96 -41.94
N MET A 242 -9.33 -0.88 -41.35
CA MET A 242 -9.04 -1.53 -40.07
C MET A 242 -9.89 -0.92 -38.95
N ARG A 243 -9.97 0.41 -38.92
CA ARG A 243 -10.67 1.20 -37.90
C ARG A 243 -12.18 0.91 -37.91
N ALA A 244 -12.79 0.71 -39.07
CA ALA A 244 -14.20 0.35 -39.21
C ALA A 244 -14.56 -1.01 -38.56
N GLY A 245 -13.59 -1.92 -38.44
CA GLY A 245 -13.78 -3.22 -37.79
C GLY A 245 -13.63 -3.21 -36.27
N VAL A 246 -13.34 -2.06 -35.65
CA VAL A 246 -13.08 -1.94 -34.20
C VAL A 246 -14.35 -1.54 -33.44
N GLU A 247 -14.60 -2.18 -32.29
CA GLU A 247 -15.70 -1.86 -31.38
C GLU A 247 -15.70 -0.39 -30.92
N SER A 248 -16.89 0.19 -30.74
CA SER A 248 -17.13 1.62 -30.49
C SER A 248 -16.29 2.25 -29.37
N GLU A 249 -16.04 1.56 -28.26
CA GLU A 249 -15.22 2.10 -27.16
C GLU A 249 -13.74 2.20 -27.54
N LYS A 250 -13.16 1.11 -28.07
CA LYS A 250 -11.75 1.07 -28.51
C LYS A 250 -11.52 2.02 -29.69
N ALA A 251 -12.52 2.11 -30.56
CA ALA A 251 -12.65 3.04 -31.65
C ALA A 251 -12.46 4.51 -31.20
N GLN A 252 -13.15 4.93 -30.13
CA GLN A 252 -12.99 6.27 -29.57
C GLN A 252 -11.58 6.53 -29.05
N ILE A 253 -10.95 5.55 -28.42
CA ILE A 253 -9.57 5.65 -27.93
C ILE A 253 -8.60 5.85 -29.10
N ILE A 254 -8.75 5.08 -30.19
CA ILE A 254 -7.94 5.25 -31.41
C ILE A 254 -8.12 6.66 -31.98
N ASP A 255 -9.37 7.09 -32.22
CA ASP A 255 -9.64 8.40 -32.83
C ASP A 255 -9.12 9.56 -31.98
N THR A 256 -9.24 9.42 -30.65
CA THR A 256 -8.73 10.42 -29.70
C THR A 256 -7.22 10.54 -29.83
N TYR A 257 -6.49 9.42 -29.87
CA TYR A 257 -5.04 9.45 -30.02
C TYR A 257 -4.58 9.93 -31.41
N ILE A 258 -5.32 9.62 -32.49
CA ILE A 258 -5.02 10.16 -33.83
C ILE A 258 -5.11 11.69 -33.82
N LYS A 259 -6.15 12.25 -33.17
CA LYS A 259 -6.37 13.70 -33.07
C LYS A 259 -5.43 14.39 -32.09
N HIS A 260 -5.04 13.69 -31.03
CA HIS A 260 -4.23 14.18 -29.93
C HIS A 260 -3.00 13.27 -29.70
N PRO A 261 -2.04 13.21 -30.64
CA PRO A 261 -0.88 12.34 -30.53
C PRO A 261 0.08 12.75 -29.42
N GLU A 262 -0.08 13.93 -28.83
CA GLU A 262 0.65 14.40 -27.66
C GLU A 262 0.25 13.69 -26.35
N LEU A 263 -0.93 13.06 -26.31
CA LEU A 263 -1.42 12.36 -25.12
C LEU A 263 -0.63 11.08 -24.89
N LYS A 264 -0.37 10.78 -23.61
CA LYS A 264 0.20 9.49 -23.20
C LYS A 264 -0.82 8.38 -23.49
N ILE A 265 -0.41 7.30 -24.14
CA ILE A 265 -1.33 6.21 -24.46
C ILE A 265 -1.79 5.48 -23.19
N ALA A 266 -0.84 5.06 -22.36
CA ALA A 266 -1.08 4.40 -21.09
C ALA A 266 0.18 4.51 -20.20
N THR A 267 0.05 4.15 -18.93
CA THR A 267 1.18 4.02 -18.01
C THR A 267 2.13 2.91 -18.48
N ASP A 268 3.42 3.21 -18.50
CA ASP A 268 4.51 2.24 -18.61
C ASP A 268 5.05 1.94 -17.21
N TYR A 269 4.98 0.67 -16.78
CA TYR A 269 5.49 0.23 -15.47
C TYR A 269 6.94 -0.26 -15.54
N HIS A 270 7.63 -0.07 -16.67
CA HIS A 270 9.07 -0.27 -16.79
C HIS A 270 9.59 -1.69 -16.52
N PHE A 271 8.72 -2.70 -16.64
CA PHE A 271 9.14 -4.10 -16.55
C PHE A 271 10.11 -4.49 -17.69
N GLY A 272 9.98 -3.87 -18.87
CA GLY A 272 10.88 -4.12 -19.99
C GLY A 272 12.32 -3.68 -19.72
N GLU A 273 12.50 -2.62 -18.95
CA GLU A 273 13.78 -2.08 -18.52
C GLU A 273 14.43 -2.99 -17.48
N LEU A 274 13.63 -3.55 -16.57
CA LEU A 274 14.10 -4.58 -15.64
C LEU A 274 14.53 -5.86 -16.39
N GLU A 275 13.74 -6.31 -17.37
CA GLU A 275 14.06 -7.49 -18.18
C GLU A 275 15.30 -7.32 -19.07
N LYS A 276 15.72 -6.08 -19.36
CA LYS A 276 16.92 -5.78 -20.16
C LYS A 276 18.15 -5.44 -19.31
N LEU A 277 18.04 -5.53 -17.98
CA LEU A 277 19.12 -5.19 -17.07
C LEU A 277 20.33 -6.13 -17.28
N SER A 278 21.53 -5.63 -17.01
CA SER A 278 22.79 -6.38 -17.08
C SER A 278 23.74 -5.94 -15.97
N GLY A 279 24.77 -6.74 -15.68
CA GLY A 279 25.71 -6.48 -14.58
C GLY A 279 25.22 -7.00 -13.23
N GLU A 280 25.28 -6.16 -12.19
CA GLU A 280 24.97 -6.53 -10.80
C GLU A 280 23.68 -5.85 -10.30
N LEU A 281 22.77 -6.62 -9.70
CA LEU A 281 21.52 -6.13 -9.13
C LEU A 281 21.54 -6.25 -7.60
N HIS A 282 21.24 -5.15 -6.89
CA HIS A 282 21.02 -5.16 -5.45
C HIS A 282 19.53 -5.03 -5.13
N ILE A 283 18.98 -5.99 -4.37
CA ILE A 283 17.56 -6.02 -3.98
C ILE A 283 17.45 -5.73 -2.48
N ILE A 284 16.76 -4.64 -2.12
CA ILE A 284 16.54 -4.22 -0.74
C ILE A 284 15.03 -4.21 -0.48
N GLY A 285 14.58 -5.05 0.46
CA GLY A 285 13.18 -5.03 0.91
C GLY A 285 12.22 -5.54 -0.16
N LEU A 286 12.24 -6.86 -0.38
CA LEU A 286 11.34 -7.55 -1.30
C LEU A 286 10.92 -8.87 -0.66
N SER A 287 9.65 -9.26 -0.82
CA SER A 287 9.19 -10.61 -0.44
C SER A 287 9.24 -11.50 -1.69
N PRO A 288 10.13 -12.51 -1.76
CA PRO A 288 10.21 -13.39 -2.92
C PRO A 288 8.92 -14.12 -3.26
N GLN A 289 8.05 -14.29 -2.27
CA GLN A 289 6.78 -14.96 -2.40
C GLN A 289 5.72 -14.02 -3.01
N ASN A 290 5.55 -12.80 -2.48
CA ASN A 290 4.49 -11.89 -2.94
C ASN A 290 4.81 -11.25 -4.29
N ASP A 291 6.10 -11.05 -4.58
CA ASP A 291 6.58 -10.35 -5.77
C ASP A 291 7.30 -11.29 -6.74
N SER A 292 6.81 -12.53 -6.85
CA SER A 292 7.42 -13.57 -7.68
C SER A 292 7.58 -13.18 -9.16
N HIS A 293 6.71 -12.31 -9.68
CA HIS A 293 6.81 -11.77 -11.05
C HIS A 293 8.06 -10.91 -11.26
N ILE A 294 8.58 -10.26 -10.22
CA ILE A 294 9.84 -9.51 -10.28
C ILE A 294 11.01 -10.46 -10.53
N PHE A 295 11.03 -11.61 -9.85
CA PHE A 295 12.06 -12.62 -10.05
C PHE A 295 11.96 -13.25 -11.44
N ALA A 296 10.75 -13.45 -11.97
CA ALA A 296 10.57 -13.89 -13.36
C ALA A 296 11.15 -12.88 -14.36
N CYS A 297 11.04 -11.57 -14.10
CA CYS A 297 11.67 -10.53 -14.94
C CYS A 297 13.20 -10.55 -14.82
N ILE A 298 13.71 -10.67 -13.58
CA ILE A 298 15.15 -10.80 -13.31
C ILE A 298 15.72 -12.01 -14.04
N GLU A 299 15.01 -13.14 -14.08
CA GLU A 299 15.46 -14.36 -14.74
C GLU A 299 15.70 -14.17 -16.25
N LYS A 300 14.87 -13.34 -16.91
CA LYS A 300 15.01 -12.99 -18.34
C LYS A 300 16.17 -12.04 -18.63
N SER A 301 16.66 -11.34 -17.62
CA SER A 301 17.70 -10.33 -17.78
C SER A 301 19.08 -10.92 -18.09
N SER A 302 20.04 -10.05 -18.45
CA SER A 302 21.44 -10.41 -18.67
C SER A 302 22.30 -10.09 -17.44
N LEU A 303 21.73 -10.16 -16.23
CA LEU A 303 22.45 -9.98 -14.98
C LEU A 303 23.45 -11.12 -14.72
N ASP A 304 24.63 -10.73 -14.24
CA ASP A 304 25.72 -11.63 -13.85
C ASP A 304 25.57 -12.08 -12.39
N LYS A 305 25.10 -11.17 -11.52
CA LYS A 305 25.02 -11.37 -10.07
C LYS A 305 23.84 -10.62 -9.45
N VAL A 306 23.22 -11.23 -8.44
CA VAL A 306 22.21 -10.59 -7.58
C VAL A 306 22.67 -10.57 -6.12
N VAL A 307 22.64 -9.41 -5.47
CA VAL A 307 22.83 -9.27 -4.02
C VAL A 307 21.47 -9.04 -3.38
N PHE A 308 20.98 -10.00 -2.61
CA PHE A 308 19.69 -9.92 -1.94
C PHE A 308 19.86 -9.58 -0.46
N TYR A 309 19.42 -8.39 -0.06
CA TYR A 309 19.46 -7.98 1.34
C TYR A 309 18.23 -8.49 2.08
N SER A 310 18.44 -9.39 3.05
CA SER A 310 17.37 -9.94 3.89
C SER A 310 17.37 -9.36 5.29
N TYR A 311 16.19 -9.14 5.86
CA TYR A 311 16.02 -8.85 7.28
C TYR A 311 15.83 -10.16 8.05
N GLY A 312 16.77 -10.48 8.94
CA GLY A 312 16.72 -11.74 9.70
C GLY A 312 17.24 -12.92 8.89
N GLU A 313 16.61 -14.10 9.06
CA GLU A 313 17.03 -15.30 8.35
C GLU A 313 16.67 -15.20 6.86
N PRO A 314 17.65 -15.37 5.95
CA PRO A 314 17.37 -15.34 4.52
C PRO A 314 16.48 -16.52 4.10
N PRO A 315 15.71 -16.39 3.02
CA PRO A 315 14.99 -17.52 2.45
C PRO A 315 15.98 -18.61 2.04
N LYS A 316 15.59 -19.89 2.19
CA LYS A 316 16.44 -21.04 1.84
C LYS A 316 16.96 -20.97 0.40
N LYS A 317 16.14 -20.45 -0.51
CA LYS A 317 16.44 -20.31 -1.94
C LYS A 317 15.64 -19.15 -2.53
N LEU A 318 16.25 -18.39 -3.44
CA LEU A 318 15.52 -17.45 -4.28
C LEU A 318 15.03 -18.17 -5.55
N PRO A 319 13.88 -17.78 -6.13
CA PRO A 319 13.37 -18.35 -7.38
C PRO A 319 14.17 -17.83 -8.59
N LEU A 320 15.50 -18.03 -8.56
CA LEU A 320 16.45 -17.60 -9.58
C LEU A 320 17.37 -18.77 -9.93
N THR A 321 17.75 -18.86 -11.22
CA THR A 321 18.86 -19.72 -11.64
C THR A 321 20.18 -18.96 -11.72
N LYS A 322 20.11 -17.63 -11.78
CA LYS A 322 21.26 -16.71 -11.77
C LYS A 322 22.04 -16.78 -10.45
N SER A 323 23.32 -16.39 -10.51
CA SER A 323 24.16 -16.32 -9.31
C SER A 323 23.63 -15.24 -8.35
N TYR A 324 23.49 -15.60 -7.07
CA TYR A 324 23.07 -14.66 -6.05
C TYR A 324 23.78 -14.91 -4.72
N GLU A 325 23.87 -13.85 -3.91
CA GLU A 325 24.33 -13.92 -2.53
C GLU A 325 23.36 -13.20 -1.59
N PHE A 326 23.29 -13.68 -0.35
CA PHE A 326 22.52 -13.02 0.70
C PHE A 326 23.41 -12.05 1.46
N ALA A 327 22.88 -10.86 1.73
CA ALA A 327 23.52 -9.84 2.54
C ALA A 327 22.61 -9.44 3.72
N ASP A 328 23.21 -9.11 4.86
CA ASP A 328 22.46 -8.66 6.03
C ASP A 328 22.07 -7.18 5.87
N ILE A 329 20.76 -6.91 5.79
CA ILE A 329 20.26 -5.54 5.67
C ILE A 329 20.63 -4.66 6.88
N LYS A 330 20.78 -5.24 8.08
CA LYS A 330 21.19 -4.49 9.28
C LYS A 330 22.62 -3.99 9.17
N GLN A 331 23.50 -4.76 8.52
CA GLN A 331 24.86 -4.31 8.22
C GLN A 331 24.85 -3.16 7.21
N LEU A 332 24.00 -3.24 6.19
CA LEU A 332 23.81 -2.14 5.26
C LEU A 332 23.33 -0.88 5.99
N TRP A 333 22.24 -0.95 6.76
CA TRP A 333 21.72 0.19 7.52
C TRP A 333 22.77 0.81 8.45
N LYS A 334 23.58 -0.02 9.12
CA LYS A 334 24.70 0.46 9.94
C LYS A 334 25.74 1.23 9.12
N SER A 335 26.12 0.70 7.96
CA SER A 335 27.09 1.37 7.06
C SER A 335 26.55 2.71 6.51
N LEU A 336 25.23 2.83 6.38
CA LEU A 336 24.56 4.02 5.88
C LEU A 336 24.18 5.03 6.99
N ASP A 337 24.49 4.74 8.25
CA ASP A 337 24.04 5.52 9.41
C ASP A 337 22.50 5.69 9.44
N ALA A 338 21.80 4.63 9.02
CA ALA A 338 20.36 4.55 8.83
C ALA A 338 19.67 3.59 9.80
N ASN A 339 20.40 3.08 10.81
CA ASN A 339 19.79 2.25 11.85
C ASN A 339 18.70 3.03 12.59
N GLN A 340 17.59 2.34 12.86
CA GLN A 340 16.56 2.89 13.72
C GLN A 340 17.18 3.16 15.10
N PRO A 341 17.10 4.40 15.61
CA PRO A 341 17.55 4.69 16.95
C PRO A 341 16.77 3.85 17.95
N GLN A 342 17.48 3.19 18.87
CA GLN A 342 16.88 2.46 19.97
C GLN A 342 16.99 3.30 21.23
N TYR A 343 15.85 3.53 21.89
CA TYR A 343 15.80 4.24 23.15
C TYR A 343 15.25 3.34 24.24
N ASN A 344 15.70 3.59 25.46
CA ASN A 344 15.05 3.12 26.66
C ASN A 344 15.05 4.31 27.64
N CYS A 345 13.88 4.90 27.84
CA CYS A 345 13.73 6.08 28.68
C CYS A 345 13.71 5.74 30.18
N GLY A 346 13.76 4.46 30.56
CA GLY A 346 13.82 4.01 31.94
C GLY A 346 12.61 4.44 32.79
N ARG A 347 11.47 4.76 32.15
CA ARG A 347 10.22 5.08 32.82
C ARG A 347 9.75 3.85 33.57
N LYS A 348 9.43 4.04 34.85
CA LYS A 348 8.88 3.01 35.71
C LYS A 348 7.41 3.31 35.94
N TYR A 349 6.58 2.32 35.66
CA TYR A 349 5.15 2.43 35.82
C TYR A 349 4.70 1.67 37.07
N PRO A 350 3.73 2.21 37.83
CA PRO A 350 3.22 1.53 39.02
C PRO A 350 2.50 0.22 38.66
N ASP A 351 2.58 -0.76 39.56
CA ASP A 351 1.90 -2.06 39.43
C ASP A 351 0.75 -2.24 40.46
N SER A 352 0.28 -1.13 41.03
CA SER A 352 -0.87 -1.16 41.94
C SER A 352 -2.15 -1.51 41.18
N ASP A 353 -3.18 -1.95 41.91
CA ASP A 353 -4.47 -2.27 41.30
C ASP A 353 -5.16 -1.04 40.69
N GLU A 354 -4.90 0.15 41.21
CA GLU A 354 -5.32 1.42 40.58
C GLU A 354 -4.61 1.65 39.24
N ALA A 355 -3.31 1.37 39.16
CA ALA A 355 -2.57 1.53 37.92
C ALA A 355 -3.08 0.58 36.84
N LYS A 356 -3.37 -0.68 37.20
CA LYS A 356 -3.95 -1.68 36.27
C LYS A 356 -5.25 -1.19 35.63
N LYS A 357 -6.12 -0.52 36.39
CA LYS A 357 -7.36 0.09 35.84
C LYS A 357 -7.08 1.14 34.76
N PHE A 358 -5.99 1.90 34.86
CA PHE A 358 -5.61 2.84 33.80
C PHE A 358 -5.12 2.11 32.54
N PHE A 359 -4.34 1.04 32.67
CA PHE A 359 -3.95 0.23 31.51
C PHE A 359 -5.15 -0.41 30.82
N GLU A 360 -6.12 -0.93 31.58
CA GLU A 360 -7.39 -1.43 31.07
C GLU A 360 -8.20 -0.34 30.34
N LEU A 361 -8.24 0.86 30.92
CA LEU A 361 -8.87 2.02 30.30
C LEU A 361 -8.18 2.39 28.97
N PHE A 362 -6.85 2.47 28.93
CA PHE A 362 -6.11 2.78 27.70
C PHE A 362 -6.41 1.76 26.60
N ASN A 363 -6.45 0.48 26.95
CA ASN A 363 -6.82 -0.58 26.02
C ASN A 363 -8.27 -0.44 25.52
N THR A 364 -9.21 -0.11 26.40
CA THR A 364 -10.61 0.13 26.03
C THR A 364 -10.73 1.29 25.03
N LEU A 365 -9.95 2.36 25.21
CA LEU A 365 -9.92 3.53 24.32
C LEU A 365 -9.15 3.29 23.01
N SER A 366 -8.36 2.22 22.95
CA SER A 366 -7.41 1.96 21.86
C SER A 366 -7.95 1.14 20.69
N LEU A 367 -9.17 0.57 20.76
CA LEU A 367 -9.75 -0.39 19.79
C LEU A 367 -8.97 -1.71 19.54
N ASP A 368 -7.64 -1.68 19.58
CA ASP A 368 -6.73 -2.80 19.36
C ASP A 368 -5.90 -3.00 20.64
N PRO A 369 -6.47 -3.68 21.67
CA PRO A 369 -5.82 -3.82 22.97
C PRO A 369 -4.54 -4.65 22.87
N ILE A 370 -3.54 -4.25 23.65
CA ILE A 370 -2.24 -4.93 23.77
C ILE A 370 -1.92 -5.22 25.24
N THR A 371 -0.93 -6.06 25.51
CA THR A 371 -0.53 -6.40 26.88
C THR A 371 0.06 -5.19 27.61
N LYS A 372 0.00 -5.18 28.94
CA LYS A 372 0.60 -4.13 29.77
C LYS A 372 2.10 -3.98 29.45
N GLU A 373 2.79 -5.10 29.32
CA GLU A 373 4.21 -5.17 29.03
C GLU A 373 4.55 -4.52 27.67
N GLU A 374 3.70 -4.73 26.65
CA GLU A 374 3.84 -4.08 25.35
C GLU A 374 3.61 -2.56 25.44
N ILE A 375 2.60 -2.11 26.20
CA ILE A 375 2.34 -0.68 26.43
C ILE A 375 3.56 -0.02 27.06
N GLU A 376 4.09 -0.61 28.14
CA GLU A 376 5.24 -0.06 28.86
C GLU A 376 6.52 -0.08 28.02
N LYS A 377 6.74 -1.15 27.26
CA LYS A 377 7.90 -1.30 26.38
C LYS A 377 7.87 -0.26 25.26
N GLU A 378 6.72 -0.09 24.60
CA GLU A 378 6.55 0.90 23.55
C GLU A 378 6.69 2.32 24.11
N ALA A 379 6.04 2.61 25.24
CA ALA A 379 6.16 3.91 25.89
C ALA A 379 7.62 4.24 26.25
N ASN A 380 8.39 3.26 26.74
CA ASN A 380 9.80 3.42 27.06
C ASN A 380 10.71 3.61 25.84
N SER A 381 10.29 3.18 24.65
CA SER A 381 11.06 3.32 23.41
C SER A 381 10.96 4.72 22.79
N ILE A 382 10.09 5.59 23.34
CA ILE A 382 9.78 6.92 22.79
C ILE A 382 10.33 8.03 23.70
N PRO A 383 11.40 8.74 23.30
CA PRO A 383 11.94 9.88 24.04
C PRO A 383 10.99 11.08 24.10
N GLU A 384 11.21 11.93 25.10
CA GLU A 384 10.37 13.13 25.33
C GLU A 384 10.35 14.08 24.13
N TYR A 385 11.46 14.27 23.42
CA TYR A 385 11.49 15.16 22.25
C TYR A 385 10.66 14.62 21.07
N MET A 386 10.40 13.30 20.99
CA MET A 386 9.50 12.69 20.00
C MET A 386 8.06 12.69 20.48
N ALA A 387 7.84 12.41 21.77
CA ALA A 387 6.52 12.39 22.39
C ALA A 387 5.87 13.79 22.44
N MET A 388 6.62 14.81 22.86
CA MET A 388 6.09 16.14 23.18
C MET A 388 5.35 16.82 22.00
N PRO A 389 5.85 16.80 20.75
CA PRO A 389 5.08 17.30 19.61
C PRO A 389 3.74 16.57 19.42
N LEU A 390 3.72 15.25 19.56
CA LEU A 390 2.50 14.44 19.40
C LEU A 390 1.50 14.72 20.53
N CYS A 391 1.97 14.82 21.78
CA CYS A 391 1.10 15.16 22.90
C CYS A 391 0.54 16.58 22.78
N LYS A 392 1.31 17.55 22.28
CA LYS A 392 0.81 18.90 21.98
C LYS A 392 -0.27 18.88 20.90
N GLU A 393 -0.09 18.10 19.84
CA GLU A 393 -1.09 17.90 18.79
C GLU A 393 -2.38 17.32 19.40
N ALA A 394 -2.27 16.28 20.25
CA ALA A 394 -3.40 15.67 20.95
C ALA A 394 -4.12 16.67 21.87
N MET A 395 -3.38 17.44 22.67
CA MET A 395 -3.98 18.43 23.57
C MET A 395 -4.68 19.57 22.81
N ASN A 396 -4.12 20.02 21.69
CA ASN A 396 -4.78 21.02 20.85
C ASN A 396 -6.06 20.45 20.23
N LEU A 397 -6.05 19.20 19.79
CA LEU A 397 -7.23 18.51 19.30
C LEU A 397 -8.33 18.42 20.38
N ILE A 398 -7.96 18.01 21.60
CA ILE A 398 -8.90 17.93 22.73
C ILE A 398 -9.50 19.31 23.06
N LYS A 399 -8.72 20.39 22.98
CA LYS A 399 -9.20 21.76 23.26
C LYS A 399 -10.25 22.27 22.28
N VAL A 400 -10.20 21.82 21.02
CA VAL A 400 -11.15 22.26 19.98
C VAL A 400 -12.37 21.34 19.86
N GLN A 401 -12.35 20.19 20.51
CA GLN A 401 -13.48 19.27 20.55
C GLN A 401 -14.61 19.83 21.43
N THR A 402 -15.85 19.68 20.97
CA THR A 402 -17.04 20.02 21.74
C THR A 402 -17.32 18.95 22.79
N THR A 403 -18.04 19.29 23.87
CA THR A 403 -18.51 18.29 24.83
C THR A 403 -19.31 17.19 24.11
N PRO A 404 -18.90 15.92 24.20
CA PRO A 404 -19.60 14.83 23.53
C PRO A 404 -20.99 14.64 24.14
N LYS A 405 -21.98 14.40 23.28
CA LYS A 405 -23.40 14.22 23.62
C LYS A 405 -23.80 12.75 23.73
N SER A 406 -22.92 11.85 23.30
CA SER A 406 -23.11 10.40 23.37
C SER A 406 -21.79 9.70 23.64
N GLU A 407 -21.88 8.43 24.05
CA GLU A 407 -20.72 7.55 24.18
C GLU A 407 -20.01 7.38 22.83
N GLU A 408 -20.75 7.32 21.73
CA GLU A 408 -20.20 7.23 20.39
C GLU A 408 -19.37 8.47 20.01
N GLU A 409 -19.88 9.68 20.29
CA GLU A 409 -19.13 10.92 20.07
C GLU A 409 -17.87 10.96 20.96
N LEU A 410 -17.96 10.52 22.22
CA LEU A 410 -16.83 10.42 23.12
C LEU A 410 -15.75 9.46 22.57
N MET A 411 -16.16 8.26 22.14
CA MET A 411 -15.25 7.27 21.57
C MET A 411 -14.62 7.76 20.27
N LYS A 412 -15.37 8.46 19.43
CA LYS A 412 -14.83 9.11 18.23
C LYS A 412 -13.75 10.13 18.57
N GLN A 413 -13.96 10.97 19.59
CA GLN A 413 -12.95 11.94 20.04
C GLN A 413 -11.65 11.27 20.48
N PHE A 414 -11.72 10.17 21.23
CA PHE A 414 -10.55 9.35 21.57
C PHE A 414 -9.89 8.75 20.33
N ARG A 415 -10.64 8.18 19.40
CA ARG A 415 -10.08 7.62 18.16
C ARG A 415 -9.35 8.68 17.32
N MET A 416 -9.82 9.93 17.32
CA MET A 416 -9.09 11.02 16.67
C MET A 416 -7.71 11.26 17.31
N VAL A 417 -7.60 11.13 18.64
CA VAL A 417 -6.30 11.16 19.34
C VAL A 417 -5.45 9.94 18.97
N SER A 418 -6.02 8.74 18.95
CA SER A 418 -5.33 7.51 18.54
C SER A 418 -4.74 7.59 17.12
N ARG A 419 -5.40 8.31 16.18
CA ARG A 419 -4.89 8.52 14.82
C ARG A 419 -3.55 9.29 14.78
N ILE A 420 -3.27 10.12 15.78
CA ILE A 420 -1.97 10.81 15.91
C ILE A 420 -0.86 9.78 16.14
N ALA A 421 -1.08 8.82 17.04
CA ALA A 421 -0.14 7.73 17.33
C ALA A 421 0.07 6.82 16.11
N LEU A 422 -1.02 6.40 15.47
CA LEU A 422 -0.98 5.48 14.32
C LEU A 422 -0.24 6.05 13.10
N ARG A 423 -0.22 7.38 12.94
CA ARG A 423 0.58 8.06 11.91
C ARG A 423 2.08 7.84 12.07
N GLU A 424 2.54 7.66 13.31
CA GLU A 424 3.95 7.41 13.66
C GLU A 424 4.24 5.93 13.92
N GLY A 425 3.25 5.05 13.77
CA GLY A 425 3.40 3.62 14.06
C GLY A 425 3.44 3.29 15.55
N ILE A 426 2.91 4.17 16.40
CA ILE A 426 2.84 3.98 17.85
C ILE A 426 1.49 3.36 18.21
N TYR A 427 1.49 2.37 19.10
CA TYR A 427 0.26 1.80 19.65
C TYR A 427 -0.56 2.86 20.38
N PRO A 428 -1.87 3.01 20.10
CA PRO A 428 -2.70 4.00 20.78
C PRO A 428 -2.70 3.87 22.31
N SER A 429 -2.73 2.65 22.86
CA SER A 429 -2.63 2.42 24.31
C SER A 429 -1.34 2.99 24.92
N ALA A 430 -0.20 2.80 24.25
CA ALA A 430 1.09 3.35 24.68
C ALA A 430 1.10 4.88 24.58
N PHE A 431 0.47 5.44 23.54
CA PHE A 431 0.37 6.89 23.39
C PHE A 431 -0.50 7.54 24.48
N TYR A 432 -1.59 6.91 24.91
CA TYR A 432 -2.38 7.40 26.05
C TYR A 432 -1.57 7.45 27.34
N LEU A 433 -0.76 6.41 27.61
CA LEU A 433 0.15 6.41 28.75
C LEU A 433 1.14 7.58 28.69
N ILE A 434 1.77 7.79 27.52
CA ILE A 434 2.70 8.91 27.29
C ILE A 434 1.98 10.27 27.47
N LEU A 435 0.74 10.40 27.00
CA LEU A 435 -0.03 11.64 27.10
C LEU A 435 -0.33 11.99 28.56
N ILE A 436 -0.72 11.00 29.37
CA ILE A 436 -0.95 11.17 30.82
C ILE A 436 0.35 11.51 31.54
N ASP A 437 1.45 10.82 31.25
CA ASP A 437 2.77 11.09 31.84
C ASP A 437 3.25 12.53 31.60
N ASN A 438 2.86 13.12 30.46
CA ASN A 438 3.25 14.47 30.07
C ASN A 438 2.16 15.52 30.33
N PHE A 439 1.01 15.15 30.88
CA PHE A 439 -0.14 16.03 31.02
C PHE A 439 0.19 17.30 31.81
N SER A 440 0.90 17.17 32.94
CA SER A 440 1.31 18.30 33.78
C SER A 440 2.32 19.26 33.12
N LYS A 441 3.03 18.80 32.08
CA LYS A 441 3.96 19.63 31.30
C LYS A 441 3.26 20.35 30.14
N LEU A 442 2.03 19.95 29.83
CA LEU A 442 1.23 20.43 28.71
C LEU A 442 0.07 21.35 29.16
N SER A 443 -0.28 21.29 30.45
CA SER A 443 -1.33 22.05 31.11
C SER A 443 -0.94 23.51 31.36
#